data_AF-A0A8H4CF41-F1
#
_entry.id   AF-A0A8H4CF41-F1
#
_cell.length_a   1.000
_cell.length_b   1.000
_cell.length_c   1.000
_cell.angle_alpha   90.00
_cell.angle_beta   90.00
_cell.angle_gamma   90.00
#
_symmetry.space_group_name_H-M   'P 1'
#
loop_
_entity.id
_entity.type
_entity.pdbx_description
1 polymer ?
#
loop_
_entity_poly.entity_id
_entity_poly.type
_entity_poly.pdbx_seq_one_letter_code
_entity_poly.pdbx_strand_id
1 'polypeptide(L)'
;MDADVEIISSQLGGTFHIHSTRDTFLGQDQPLIANGLSFKTRLLGQSHWAIRDIFSTLGQYEGTPDTNWTGIGRCKSLARYIKARRTPAWPPPPNSKLPSKDVADTLLDNYLRTIESIYRILHLPTFRRQYEALWVNDTVPDPGFLVQLKLVLAIGAVTYDDEFSLRTSAILWVYEAQVWLAEPDFKVRLNIQFLQTNLLLLFAQERVGVAGDSTWVLSGTILRKAMHMGLHRDPNHLPGRSVYESEMRRRLWNTVLEVDLQASLSSGGAPLISMSDFDTAPPGNFEEDQLEADGPTPRPLSAFTQVSVAIALRQTFPQRLAVVNFLNGLRVSPGTYEDTLRIDTELREAFKGMSRILRTAFSSSSSQAQNAKSEVQLVDFHMQRYLISLHAPYFGPAHGTAYTYSQKAVVESSLRIWRAACPPPALASNGLQLNASVGETESDLPRLASCSSGFYQTATFHAALLIALELRSQLQEEEEYSLLGPTPLRPDLMSVMEEARTWCLRVIKAGETNVKGYLLMNLVAAQIRSMMGLMKKDEVAGELIKAVKGVEEKCLPILERMAEEVGMDVAGAETIDDLLGQLPEPMELWQGMEDWVFNDDMKSGDFMF
;
A
#
# COMPACT_ATOMS: atom_id res chain seq x y z
N MET A 1 13.68 -31.82 -6.11
CA MET A 1 14.20 -30.50 -5.75
C MET A 1 14.14 -30.44 -4.24
N ASP A 2 15.29 -30.48 -3.58
CA ASP A 2 15.34 -30.25 -2.14
C ASP A 2 15.14 -28.75 -1.93
N ALA A 3 13.92 -28.36 -1.56
CA ALA A 3 13.64 -27.00 -1.10
C ALA A 3 14.16 -26.90 0.34
N ASP A 4 15.17 -26.06 0.55
CA ASP A 4 15.66 -25.79 1.89
C ASP A 4 14.64 -24.86 2.57
N VAL A 5 14.03 -25.34 3.66
CA VAL A 5 13.09 -24.56 4.48
C VAL A 5 13.83 -24.07 5.71
N GLU A 6 14.06 -22.76 5.79
CA GLU A 6 14.62 -22.10 6.97
C GLU A 6 13.49 -21.67 7.91
N ILE A 7 13.64 -21.93 9.21
CA ILE A 7 12.67 -21.51 10.23
C ILE A 7 13.26 -20.34 11.02
N ILE A 8 12.59 -19.19 10.97
CA ILE A 8 12.94 -18.01 11.76
C ILE A 8 11.81 -17.72 12.73
N SER A 9 12.12 -17.62 14.02
CA SER A 9 11.14 -17.27 15.05
C SER A 9 11.61 -16.05 15.84
N SER A 10 10.66 -15.18 16.19
CA SER A 10 10.85 -14.04 17.09
C SER A 10 9.57 -13.82 17.90
N GLN A 11 9.67 -13.27 19.11
CA GLN A 11 8.53 -12.87 19.94
C GLN A 11 7.71 -11.75 19.26
N LEU A 12 8.38 -10.80 18.61
CA LEU A 12 7.76 -9.69 17.92
C LEU A 12 7.11 -10.11 16.60
N GLY A 13 7.76 -11.01 15.85
CA GLY A 13 7.36 -11.44 14.51
C GLY A 13 6.53 -12.70 14.45
N GLY A 14 6.66 -13.61 15.42
CA GLY A 14 6.17 -14.98 15.32
C GLY A 14 7.12 -15.87 14.54
N THR A 15 6.61 -17.05 14.16
CA THR A 15 7.37 -18.08 13.43
C THR A 15 7.09 -18.02 11.95
N PHE A 16 8.16 -18.01 11.16
CA PHE A 16 8.18 -17.96 9.72
C PHE A 16 8.91 -19.16 9.14
N HIS A 17 8.43 -19.63 8.01
CA HIS A 17 9.10 -20.64 7.20
C HIS A 17 9.48 -20.01 5.86
N ILE A 18 10.77 -19.85 5.61
CA ILE A 18 11.30 -19.30 4.38
C ILE A 18 11.64 -20.46 3.46
N HIS A 19 10.96 -20.51 2.32
CA HIS A 19 11.19 -21.52 1.30
C HIS A 19 12.25 -21.01 0.34
N SER A 20 13.39 -21.68 0.24
CA SER A 20 14.48 -21.22 -0.63
C SER A 20 14.88 -22.27 -1.66
N THR A 21 15.40 -21.82 -2.79
CA THR A 21 16.10 -22.67 -3.76
C THR A 21 17.50 -22.13 -4.01
N ARG A 22 18.41 -23.03 -4.34
CA ARG A 22 19.73 -22.67 -4.84
C ARG A 22 19.60 -22.13 -6.26
N ASP A 23 20.18 -20.95 -6.51
CA ASP A 23 20.37 -20.49 -7.89
C ASP A 23 21.38 -21.43 -8.59
N THR A 24 21.13 -21.76 -9.85
CA THR A 24 21.94 -22.69 -10.66
C THR A 24 22.83 -21.96 -11.67
N PHE A 25 22.78 -20.62 -11.71
CA PHE A 25 23.42 -19.80 -12.74
C PHE A 25 24.96 -19.83 -12.72
N LEU A 26 25.63 -20.06 -11.58
CA LEU A 26 27.10 -19.97 -11.44
C LEU A 26 27.82 -21.17 -10.74
N GLY A 27 27.17 -22.34 -10.57
CA GLY A 27 27.79 -23.54 -9.94
C GLY A 27 27.46 -23.77 -8.46
N GLN A 28 28.18 -24.70 -7.79
CA GLN A 28 27.73 -25.38 -6.55
C GLN A 28 27.76 -24.59 -5.22
N ASP A 29 28.40 -23.41 -5.15
CA ASP A 29 28.54 -22.60 -3.92
C ASP A 29 27.69 -21.31 -3.94
N GLN A 30 26.41 -21.40 -4.32
CA GLN A 30 25.56 -20.21 -4.51
C GLN A 30 24.66 -19.85 -3.31
N PRO A 31 24.33 -18.56 -3.14
CA PRO A 31 23.41 -18.11 -2.09
C PRO A 31 22.00 -18.66 -2.32
N LEU A 32 21.30 -18.96 -1.21
CA LEU A 32 19.91 -19.36 -1.20
C LEU A 32 19.01 -18.17 -1.57
N ILE A 33 18.22 -18.32 -2.63
CA ILE A 33 17.21 -17.33 -3.04
C ILE A 33 15.88 -17.73 -2.41
N ALA A 34 15.27 -16.82 -1.66
CA ALA A 34 13.96 -17.03 -1.07
C ALA A 34 12.87 -17.00 -2.14
N ASN A 35 12.05 -18.06 -2.20
CA ASN A 35 10.92 -18.24 -3.11
C ASN A 35 9.58 -17.85 -2.50
N GLY A 36 9.55 -17.66 -1.20
CA GLY A 36 8.34 -17.27 -0.50
C GLY A 36 8.46 -17.52 0.99
N LEU A 37 7.44 -17.09 1.70
CA LEU A 37 7.32 -17.14 3.14
C LEU A 37 6.01 -17.82 3.50
N SER A 38 6.03 -18.77 4.43
CA SER A 38 4.82 -19.17 5.14
C SER A 38 4.78 -18.52 6.51
N PHE A 39 3.64 -17.91 6.83
CA PHE A 39 3.37 -17.29 8.13
C PHE A 39 1.95 -17.61 8.57
N LYS A 40 1.82 -18.22 9.76
CA LYS A 40 0.54 -18.77 10.23
C LYS A 40 -0.07 -19.69 9.15
N THR A 41 -1.27 -19.39 8.67
CA THR A 41 -1.99 -20.13 7.63
C THR A 41 -1.78 -19.58 6.22
N ARG A 42 -0.89 -18.59 6.04
CA ARG A 42 -0.71 -17.85 4.79
C ARG A 42 0.60 -18.23 4.11
N LEU A 43 0.55 -18.33 2.78
CA LEU A 43 1.71 -18.41 1.90
C LEU A 43 1.85 -17.08 1.15
N LEU A 44 3.03 -16.49 1.21
CA LEU A 44 3.36 -15.20 0.58
C LEU A 44 4.48 -15.45 -0.43
N GLY A 45 4.25 -15.13 -1.70
CA GLY A 45 5.25 -15.24 -2.76
C GLY A 45 6.37 -14.20 -2.68
N GLN A 46 7.36 -14.30 -3.57
CA GLN A 46 8.60 -13.50 -3.54
C GLN A 46 8.37 -11.99 -3.62
N SER A 47 7.27 -11.54 -4.21
CA SER A 47 6.99 -10.11 -4.34
C SER A 47 6.53 -9.44 -3.03
N HIS A 48 6.12 -10.23 -2.03
CA HIS A 48 5.69 -9.73 -0.74
C HIS A 48 6.86 -9.01 -0.03
N TRP A 49 6.58 -7.90 0.64
CA TRP A 49 7.59 -7.00 1.22
C TRP A 49 8.34 -7.56 2.44
N ALA A 50 7.88 -8.69 3.00
CA ALA A 50 8.46 -9.30 4.19
C ALA A 50 9.76 -10.04 3.84
N ILE A 51 10.88 -9.35 3.98
CA ILE A 51 12.22 -9.87 3.67
C ILE A 51 12.79 -10.64 4.88
N ARG A 52 13.49 -11.75 4.60
CA ARG A 52 14.26 -12.57 5.56
C ARG A 52 15.03 -11.74 6.59
N ASP A 53 15.80 -10.77 6.11
CA ASP A 53 16.77 -10.02 6.92
C ASP A 53 16.12 -9.15 8.00
N ILE A 54 14.82 -8.85 7.88
CA ILE A 54 14.06 -8.08 8.87
C ILE A 54 13.88 -8.91 10.14
N PHE A 55 13.49 -10.18 9.98
CA PHE A 55 13.19 -11.07 11.09
C PHE A 55 14.45 -11.55 11.80
N SER A 56 15.53 -11.80 11.05
CA SER A 56 16.82 -12.13 11.67
C SER A 56 17.33 -10.96 12.53
N THR A 57 17.15 -9.73 12.07
CA THR A 57 17.50 -8.52 12.84
C THR A 57 16.70 -8.43 14.13
N LEU A 58 15.38 -8.63 14.08
CA LEU A 58 14.53 -8.58 15.29
C LEU A 58 14.87 -9.68 16.29
N GLY A 59 15.07 -10.92 15.82
CA GLY A 59 15.40 -12.06 16.69
C GLY A 59 16.73 -11.90 17.43
N GLN A 60 17.72 -11.21 16.85
CA GLN A 60 19.00 -10.95 17.50
C GLN A 60 18.87 -10.09 18.78
N TYR A 61 17.83 -9.28 18.90
CA TYR A 61 17.68 -8.30 19.97
C TYR A 61 16.69 -8.70 21.07
N GLU A 62 15.97 -9.80 20.90
CA GLU A 62 15.04 -10.29 21.94
C GLU A 62 15.79 -10.98 23.10
N GLY A 63 17.03 -11.43 22.87
CA GLY A 63 17.88 -12.07 23.87
C GLY A 63 18.70 -11.13 24.76
N THR A 64 18.58 -9.80 24.61
CA THR A 64 19.38 -8.85 25.41
C THR A 64 18.83 -8.71 26.83
N PRO A 65 19.64 -8.96 27.88
CA PRO A 65 19.22 -8.71 29.27
C PRO A 65 18.94 -7.21 29.49
N ASP A 66 17.95 -6.90 30.35
CA ASP A 66 17.45 -5.56 30.71
C ASP A 66 16.53 -4.83 29.71
N THR A 67 16.16 -5.44 28.59
CA THR A 67 15.13 -4.87 27.69
C THR A 67 13.72 -5.16 28.25
N ASN A 68 13.16 -4.23 29.02
CA ASN A 68 11.80 -4.37 29.52
C ASN A 68 10.77 -4.07 28.40
N TRP A 69 10.10 -5.10 27.89
CA TRP A 69 9.12 -5.01 26.80
C TRP A 69 7.71 -4.58 27.26
N THR A 70 7.54 -4.20 28.54
CA THR A 70 6.22 -3.91 29.12
C THR A 70 5.44 -2.82 28.40
N GLY A 71 6.06 -1.71 28.00
CA GLY A 71 5.31 -0.66 27.33
C GLY A 71 4.97 -0.97 25.88
N ILE A 72 5.68 -1.90 25.23
CA ILE A 72 5.23 -2.48 23.95
C ILE A 72 3.99 -3.35 24.17
N GLY A 73 3.96 -4.12 25.26
CA GLY A 73 2.77 -4.83 25.71
C GLY A 73 1.58 -3.89 25.95
N ARG A 74 1.81 -2.75 26.63
CA ARG A 74 0.79 -1.70 26.86
C ARG A 74 0.29 -1.09 25.55
N CYS A 75 1.19 -0.72 24.64
CA CYS A 75 0.84 -0.21 23.30
C CYS A 75 -0.05 -1.21 22.55
N LYS A 76 0.25 -2.50 22.63
CA LYS A 76 -0.55 -3.56 22.00
C LYS A 76 -1.95 -3.66 22.59
N SER A 77 -2.10 -3.58 23.91
CA SER A 77 -3.41 -3.59 24.57
C SER A 77 -4.25 -2.37 24.16
N LEU A 78 -3.66 -1.17 24.14
CA LEU A 78 -4.31 0.04 23.65
C LEU A 78 -4.72 -0.10 22.19
N ALA A 79 -3.83 -0.61 21.33
CA ALA A 79 -4.13 -0.85 19.91
C ALA A 79 -5.36 -1.75 19.72
N ARG A 80 -5.44 -2.86 20.48
CA ARG A 80 -6.61 -3.76 20.47
C ARG A 80 -7.89 -3.04 20.91
N TYR A 81 -7.82 -2.27 21.99
CA TYR A 81 -8.96 -1.47 22.47
C TYR A 81 -9.43 -0.47 21.40
N ILE A 82 -8.51 0.30 20.83
CA ILE A 82 -8.79 1.29 19.79
C ILE A 82 -9.47 0.63 18.58
N LYS A 83 -8.93 -0.48 18.11
CA LYS A 83 -9.49 -1.24 16.98
C LYS A 83 -10.90 -1.77 17.27
N ALA A 84 -11.10 -2.35 18.45
CA ALA A 84 -12.39 -2.86 18.89
C ALA A 84 -13.44 -1.74 18.97
N ARG A 85 -13.08 -0.56 19.48
CA ARG A 85 -13.99 0.61 19.57
C ARG A 85 -14.24 1.31 18.25
N ARG A 86 -13.26 1.34 17.33
CA ARG A 86 -13.43 1.87 15.98
C ARG A 86 -14.36 1.01 15.13
N THR A 87 -14.46 -0.28 15.45
CA THR A 87 -15.35 -1.22 14.76
C THR A 87 -16.80 -0.95 15.19
N PRO A 88 -17.70 -0.58 14.27
CA PRO A 88 -19.11 -0.41 14.61
C PRO A 88 -19.75 -1.76 14.95
N ALA A 89 -20.84 -1.72 15.73
CA ALA A 89 -21.65 -2.92 15.96
C ALA A 89 -22.14 -3.50 14.63
N TRP A 90 -22.12 -4.84 14.51
CA TRP A 90 -22.56 -5.53 13.30
C TRP A 90 -24.00 -6.08 13.45
N PRO A 91 -24.90 -5.86 12.47
CA PRO A 91 -24.76 -4.93 11.34
C PRO A 91 -24.90 -3.46 11.81
N PRO A 92 -24.15 -2.50 11.23
CA PRO A 92 -24.40 -1.08 11.49
C PRO A 92 -25.84 -0.71 11.12
N PRO A 93 -26.52 0.14 11.91
CA PRO A 93 -27.85 0.61 11.58
C PRO A 93 -27.81 1.44 10.28
N PRO A 94 -28.83 1.36 9.42
CA PRO A 94 -28.89 2.19 8.22
C PRO A 94 -28.84 3.68 8.59
N ASN A 95 -27.77 4.36 8.20
CA ASN A 95 -27.63 5.79 8.37
C ASN A 95 -27.83 6.48 7.01
N SER A 96 -28.67 7.50 6.90
CA SER A 96 -28.75 8.31 5.66
C SER A 96 -27.95 9.61 5.76
N LYS A 97 -27.39 9.94 6.93
CA LYS A 97 -26.69 11.20 7.16
C LYS A 97 -25.36 11.21 6.42
N LEU A 98 -25.21 12.24 5.59
CA LEU A 98 -23.95 12.64 4.98
C LEU A 98 -23.31 13.76 5.82
N PRO A 99 -21.99 13.97 5.71
CA PRO A 99 -21.36 15.16 6.28
C PRO A 99 -21.90 16.44 5.61
N SER A 100 -21.55 17.62 6.12
CA SER A 100 -21.91 18.89 5.46
C SER A 100 -21.43 18.91 4.01
N LYS A 101 -22.16 19.61 3.12
CA LYS A 101 -21.83 19.68 1.69
C LYS A 101 -20.36 20.06 1.45
N ASP A 102 -19.83 21.05 2.16
CA ASP A 102 -18.44 21.50 2.00
C ASP A 102 -17.41 20.38 2.27
N VAL A 103 -17.67 19.56 3.29
CA VAL A 103 -16.84 18.39 3.59
C VAL A 103 -17.03 17.35 2.50
N ALA A 104 -18.28 17.05 2.12
CA ALA A 104 -18.57 16.08 1.06
C ALA A 104 -17.92 16.46 -0.29
N ASP A 105 -17.93 17.74 -0.67
CA ASP A 105 -17.28 18.29 -1.86
C ASP A 105 -15.77 18.06 -1.80
N THR A 106 -15.15 18.39 -0.65
CA THR A 106 -13.71 18.16 -0.43
C THR A 106 -13.34 16.69 -0.54
N LEU A 107 -14.12 15.80 0.06
CA LEU A 107 -13.89 14.36 0.02
C LEU A 107 -14.08 13.78 -1.39
N LEU A 108 -15.10 14.25 -2.12
CA LEU A 108 -15.29 13.90 -3.51
C LEU A 108 -14.07 14.31 -4.34
N ASP A 109 -13.61 15.55 -4.22
CA ASP A 109 -12.44 16.03 -4.97
C ASP A 109 -11.16 15.25 -4.61
N ASN A 110 -10.99 14.83 -3.35
CA ASN A 110 -9.91 13.95 -2.93
C ASN A 110 -9.97 12.57 -3.60
N TYR A 111 -11.15 11.95 -3.68
CA TYR A 111 -11.34 10.70 -4.43
C TYR A 111 -10.99 10.88 -5.92
N LEU A 112 -11.38 12.02 -6.51
CA LEU A 112 -11.14 12.30 -7.91
C LEU A 112 -9.65 12.45 -8.25
N ARG A 113 -8.90 13.14 -7.39
CA ARG A 113 -7.45 13.35 -7.56
C ARG A 113 -6.61 12.09 -7.27
N THR A 114 -7.19 11.11 -6.58
CA THR A 114 -6.48 9.87 -6.18
C THR A 114 -6.96 8.66 -6.99
N ILE A 115 -8.01 7.96 -6.56
CA ILE A 115 -8.49 6.71 -7.17
C ILE A 115 -9.02 6.93 -8.58
N GLU A 116 -9.90 7.92 -8.78
CA GLU A 116 -10.54 8.10 -10.08
C GLU A 116 -9.54 8.54 -11.15
N SER A 117 -8.46 9.23 -10.79
CA SER A 117 -7.41 9.65 -11.74
C SER A 117 -6.71 8.46 -12.41
N ILE A 118 -6.66 7.31 -11.75
CA ILE A 118 -5.98 6.10 -12.21
C ILE A 118 -6.98 5.08 -12.76
N TYR A 119 -8.04 4.80 -11.99
CA TYR A 119 -8.83 3.59 -12.15
C TYR A 119 -10.13 3.78 -12.92
N ARG A 120 -10.62 5.01 -13.14
CA ARG A 120 -11.81 5.32 -13.97
C ARG A 120 -13.06 4.48 -13.63
N ILE A 121 -13.43 4.42 -12.35
CA ILE A 121 -14.52 3.56 -11.89
C ILE A 121 -15.88 4.16 -12.28
N LEU A 122 -16.01 5.48 -12.16
CA LEU A 122 -17.29 6.17 -12.28
C LEU A 122 -17.42 6.91 -13.61
N HIS A 123 -18.66 7.14 -14.02
CA HIS A 123 -18.94 8.15 -15.03
C HIS A 123 -19.22 9.48 -14.32
N LEU A 124 -18.23 10.36 -14.28
CA LEU A 124 -18.30 11.57 -13.44
C LEU A 124 -19.45 12.52 -13.83
N PRO A 125 -19.81 12.73 -15.11
CA PRO A 125 -20.96 13.57 -15.45
C PRO A 125 -22.26 13.04 -14.83
N THR A 126 -22.51 11.73 -14.87
CA THR A 126 -23.69 11.12 -14.25
C THR A 126 -23.61 11.21 -12.72
N PHE A 127 -22.45 10.88 -12.15
CA PHE A 127 -22.25 10.87 -10.71
C PHE A 127 -22.42 12.26 -10.09
N ARG A 128 -21.84 13.30 -10.71
CA ARG A 128 -21.97 14.69 -10.25
C ARG A 128 -23.40 15.19 -10.31
N ARG A 129 -24.17 14.87 -11.36
CA ARG A 129 -25.59 15.22 -11.44
C ARG A 129 -26.40 14.59 -10.31
N GLN A 130 -26.16 13.32 -10.00
CA GLN A 130 -26.80 12.62 -8.88
C GLN A 130 -26.37 13.21 -7.53
N TYR A 131 -25.10 13.56 -7.38
CA TYR A 131 -24.55 14.18 -6.18
C TYR A 131 -25.17 15.56 -5.90
N GLU A 132 -25.21 16.45 -6.90
CA GLU A 132 -25.81 17.78 -6.73
C GLU A 132 -27.30 17.73 -6.40
N ALA A 133 -28.02 16.74 -6.96
CA ALA A 133 -29.44 16.55 -6.68
C ALA A 133 -29.73 16.27 -5.20
N LEU A 134 -28.78 15.70 -4.45
CA LEU A 134 -28.93 15.44 -3.00
C LEU A 134 -29.07 16.72 -2.17
N TRP A 135 -28.53 17.84 -2.67
CA TRP A 135 -28.45 19.09 -1.92
C TRP A 135 -29.54 20.10 -2.30
N VAL A 136 -30.30 19.80 -3.35
CA VAL A 136 -31.31 20.71 -3.93
C VAL A 136 -32.72 20.12 -3.81
N ASN A 137 -32.87 18.79 -3.83
CA ASN A 137 -34.17 18.12 -3.85
C ASN A 137 -34.49 17.44 -2.51
N ASP A 138 -35.75 17.52 -2.06
CA ASP A 138 -36.30 16.72 -0.95
C ASP A 138 -36.62 15.26 -1.35
N THR A 139 -36.07 14.76 -2.46
CA THR A 139 -36.31 13.41 -2.94
C THR A 139 -35.49 12.39 -2.16
N VAL A 140 -36.12 11.26 -1.80
CA VAL A 140 -35.40 10.12 -1.20
C VAL A 140 -34.31 9.65 -2.18
N PRO A 141 -33.03 9.65 -1.79
CA PRO A 141 -31.95 9.24 -2.68
C PRO A 141 -32.04 7.74 -3.04
N ASP A 142 -31.55 7.37 -4.22
CA ASP A 142 -31.32 5.96 -4.55
C ASP A 142 -30.36 5.32 -3.52
N PRO A 143 -30.75 4.23 -2.84
CA PRO A 143 -29.90 3.59 -1.84
C PRO A 143 -28.57 3.09 -2.41
N GLY A 144 -28.56 2.60 -3.65
CA GLY A 144 -27.33 2.14 -4.32
C GLY A 144 -26.34 3.28 -4.53
N PHE A 145 -26.82 4.42 -5.01
CA PHE A 145 -26.03 5.64 -5.15
C PHE A 145 -25.50 6.16 -3.81
N LEU A 146 -26.32 6.17 -2.74
CA LEU A 146 -25.85 6.60 -1.42
C LEU A 146 -24.69 5.74 -0.90
N VAL A 147 -24.75 4.42 -1.13
CA VAL A 147 -23.65 3.51 -0.77
C VAL A 147 -22.41 3.82 -1.60
N GLN A 148 -22.54 4.02 -2.91
CA GLN A 148 -21.40 4.42 -3.76
C GLN A 148 -20.79 5.76 -3.31
N LEU A 149 -21.63 6.76 -3.02
CA LEU A 149 -21.18 8.05 -2.54
C LEU A 149 -20.42 7.91 -1.22
N LYS A 150 -20.95 7.18 -0.24
CA LYS A 150 -20.26 6.95 1.03
C LYS A 150 -18.91 6.26 0.89
N LEU A 151 -18.78 5.32 -0.04
CA LEU A 151 -17.49 4.71 -0.35
C LEU A 151 -16.52 5.72 -0.98
N VAL A 152 -16.99 6.56 -1.90
CA VAL A 152 -16.22 7.68 -2.46
C VAL A 152 -15.75 8.62 -1.35
N LEU A 153 -16.64 8.99 -0.42
CA LEU A 153 -16.30 9.82 0.74
C LEU A 153 -15.31 9.12 1.69
N ALA A 154 -15.46 7.81 1.92
CA ALA A 154 -14.55 7.03 2.77
C ALA A 154 -13.12 7.00 2.20
N ILE A 155 -13.00 6.83 0.88
CA ILE A 155 -11.71 6.90 0.18
C ILE A 155 -11.13 8.31 0.28
N GLY A 156 -11.93 9.34 0.00
CA GLY A 156 -11.49 10.74 0.04
C GLY A 156 -11.10 11.24 1.43
N ALA A 157 -11.67 10.64 2.48
CA ALA A 157 -11.39 10.98 3.88
C ALA A 157 -9.93 10.72 4.28
N VAL A 158 -9.27 9.79 3.60
CA VAL A 158 -7.87 9.40 3.84
C VAL A 158 -6.90 10.54 3.58
N THR A 159 -7.22 11.45 2.66
CA THR A 159 -6.37 12.59 2.28
C THR A 159 -6.98 13.94 2.63
N TYR A 160 -8.02 13.94 3.47
CA TYR A 160 -8.73 15.15 3.93
C TYR A 160 -7.82 16.07 4.75
N ASP A 161 -7.08 15.49 5.69
CA ASP A 161 -6.07 16.15 6.51
C ASP A 161 -4.89 15.20 6.79
N ASP A 162 -3.93 15.64 7.60
CA ASP A 162 -2.70 14.91 7.89
C ASP A 162 -2.83 13.89 9.04
N GLU A 163 -4.01 13.82 9.70
CA GLU A 163 -4.26 12.94 10.84
C GLU A 163 -5.43 11.96 10.61
N PHE A 164 -6.05 12.01 9.42
CA PHE A 164 -7.26 11.27 9.04
C PHE A 164 -8.37 11.41 10.10
N SER A 165 -8.75 12.65 10.42
CA SER A 165 -9.75 12.95 11.45
C SER A 165 -11.13 12.30 11.23
N LEU A 166 -11.49 12.03 9.96
CA LEU A 166 -12.77 11.42 9.58
C LEU A 166 -12.77 9.88 9.61
N ARG A 167 -11.74 9.26 10.19
CA ARG A 167 -11.56 7.80 10.28
C ARG A 167 -12.81 7.04 10.72
N THR A 168 -13.43 7.44 11.82
CA THR A 168 -14.60 6.75 12.37
C THR A 168 -15.77 6.76 11.39
N SER A 169 -15.97 7.88 10.68
CA SER A 169 -17.01 8.00 9.65
C SER A 169 -16.69 7.12 8.42
N ALA A 170 -15.43 7.14 7.97
CA ALA A 170 -14.98 6.31 6.85
C ALA A 170 -15.13 4.81 7.14
N ILE A 171 -14.77 4.37 8.36
CA ILE A 171 -14.97 2.98 8.80
C ILE A 171 -16.46 2.64 8.77
N LEU A 172 -17.32 3.47 9.36
CA LEU A 172 -18.78 3.24 9.37
C LEU A 172 -19.34 3.09 7.94
N TRP A 173 -18.96 3.97 7.01
CA TRP A 173 -19.39 3.91 5.61
C TRP A 173 -18.96 2.62 4.90
N VAL A 174 -17.76 2.11 5.19
CA VAL A 174 -17.28 0.81 4.67
C VAL A 174 -18.15 -0.34 5.19
N TYR A 175 -18.42 -0.37 6.50
CA TYR A 175 -19.25 -1.41 7.10
C TYR A 175 -20.71 -1.37 6.61
N GLU A 176 -21.29 -0.19 6.43
CA GLU A 176 -22.63 -0.03 5.84
C GLU A 176 -22.68 -0.58 4.41
N ALA A 177 -21.64 -0.32 3.61
CA ALA A 177 -21.54 -0.87 2.26
C ALA A 177 -21.38 -2.39 2.26
N GLN A 178 -20.64 -2.98 3.21
CA GLN A 178 -20.53 -4.43 3.36
C GLN A 178 -21.89 -5.08 3.64
N VAL A 179 -22.66 -4.54 4.59
CA VAL A 179 -24.03 -5.00 4.88
C VAL A 179 -24.89 -4.90 3.63
N TRP A 180 -24.87 -3.74 2.97
CA TRP A 180 -25.65 -3.52 1.76
C TRP A 180 -25.26 -4.49 0.64
N LEU A 181 -23.98 -4.86 0.49
CA LEU A 181 -23.53 -5.84 -0.50
C LEU A 181 -23.90 -7.29 -0.15
N ALA A 182 -24.01 -7.61 1.14
CA ALA A 182 -24.33 -8.96 1.63
C ALA A 182 -25.84 -9.27 1.61
N GLU A 183 -26.71 -8.26 1.48
CA GLU A 183 -28.16 -8.44 1.61
C GLU A 183 -28.76 -9.32 0.47
N PRO A 184 -29.44 -10.44 0.79
CA PRO A 184 -29.86 -11.44 -0.20
C PRO A 184 -31.04 -11.01 -1.08
N ASP A 185 -31.86 -10.06 -0.64
CA ASP A 185 -33.15 -9.71 -1.28
C ASP A 185 -33.03 -8.88 -2.57
N PHE A 186 -31.83 -8.42 -2.91
CA PHE A 186 -31.60 -7.66 -4.15
C PHE A 186 -31.36 -8.61 -5.33
N LYS A 187 -32.39 -8.83 -6.15
CA LYS A 187 -32.35 -9.66 -7.36
C LYS A 187 -31.17 -9.30 -8.29
N VAL A 188 -30.43 -10.33 -8.73
CA VAL A 188 -29.36 -10.34 -9.74
C VAL A 188 -28.44 -9.10 -9.70
N ARG A 189 -27.58 -9.04 -8.68
CA ARG A 189 -26.49 -8.07 -8.51
C ARG A 189 -25.34 -8.30 -9.53
N LEU A 190 -25.64 -8.23 -10.82
CA LEU A 190 -24.67 -8.37 -11.92
C LEU A 190 -24.84 -7.24 -12.94
N ASN A 191 -24.89 -6.02 -12.44
CA ASN A 191 -24.94 -4.80 -13.26
C ASN A 191 -23.69 -3.93 -13.02
N ILE A 192 -23.52 -2.91 -13.86
CA ILE A 192 -22.36 -2.01 -13.84
C ILE A 192 -22.25 -1.28 -12.49
N GLN A 193 -23.36 -0.75 -11.97
CA GLN A 193 -23.38 -0.04 -10.68
C GLN A 193 -22.89 -0.95 -9.55
N PHE A 194 -23.34 -2.20 -9.53
CA PHE A 194 -22.92 -3.17 -8.54
C PHE A 194 -21.42 -3.46 -8.61
N LEU A 195 -20.87 -3.66 -9.80
CA LEU A 195 -19.44 -3.87 -9.98
C LEU A 195 -18.62 -2.64 -9.53
N GLN A 196 -19.08 -1.43 -9.86
CA GLN A 196 -18.50 -0.18 -9.37
C GLN A 196 -18.50 -0.12 -7.84
N THR A 197 -19.61 -0.48 -7.18
CA THR A 197 -19.70 -0.52 -5.71
C THR A 197 -18.72 -1.54 -5.12
N ASN A 198 -18.54 -2.72 -5.74
CA ASN A 198 -17.57 -3.70 -5.26
C ASN A 198 -16.12 -3.19 -5.37
N LEU A 199 -15.78 -2.52 -6.48
CA LEU A 199 -14.46 -1.91 -6.67
C LEU A 199 -14.21 -0.77 -5.67
N LEU A 200 -15.18 0.13 -5.50
CA LEU A 200 -15.12 1.20 -4.50
C LEU A 200 -14.98 0.64 -3.08
N LEU A 201 -15.70 -0.44 -2.75
CA LEU A 201 -15.59 -1.07 -1.45
C LEU A 201 -14.20 -1.65 -1.24
N LEU A 202 -13.63 -2.34 -2.23
CA LEU A 202 -12.28 -2.90 -2.14
C LEU A 202 -11.25 -1.79 -1.84
N PHE A 203 -11.29 -0.69 -2.60
CA PHE A 203 -10.40 0.44 -2.36
C PHE A 203 -10.64 1.06 -0.97
N ALA A 204 -11.89 1.25 -0.55
CA ALA A 204 -12.19 1.80 0.76
C ALA A 204 -11.70 0.88 1.90
N GLN A 205 -11.88 -0.44 1.78
CA GLN A 205 -11.36 -1.40 2.76
C GLN A 205 -9.83 -1.34 2.87
N GLU A 206 -9.13 -1.32 1.73
CA GLU A 206 -7.67 -1.19 1.70
C GLU A 206 -7.22 0.13 2.31
N ARG A 207 -7.77 1.27 1.88
CA ARG A 207 -7.28 2.59 2.30
C ARG A 207 -7.63 2.95 3.74
N VAL A 208 -8.80 2.54 4.22
CA VAL A 208 -9.25 2.82 5.58
C VAL A 208 -8.65 1.82 6.58
N GLY A 209 -8.20 0.65 6.13
CA GLY A 209 -7.65 -0.41 6.99
C GLY A 209 -8.73 -1.25 7.67
N VAL A 210 -9.80 -1.58 6.92
CA VAL A 210 -10.99 -2.34 7.39
C VAL A 210 -11.07 -3.72 6.72
N ALA A 211 -9.98 -4.19 6.12
CA ALA A 211 -9.96 -5.50 5.49
C ALA A 211 -10.05 -6.60 6.56
N GLY A 212 -10.99 -7.54 6.37
CA GLY A 212 -11.08 -8.80 7.11
C GLY A 212 -10.56 -10.00 6.29
N ASP A 213 -10.82 -9.99 4.98
CA ASP A 213 -10.23 -10.93 4.03
C ASP A 213 -9.06 -10.27 3.31
N SER A 214 -8.10 -11.07 2.83
CA SER A 214 -6.98 -10.52 2.05
C SER A 214 -7.49 -9.79 0.80
N THR A 215 -6.92 -8.60 0.53
CA THR A 215 -7.24 -7.79 -0.65
C THR A 215 -7.15 -8.61 -1.95
N TRP A 216 -6.26 -9.61 -2.02
CA TRP A 216 -6.12 -10.54 -3.14
C TRP A 216 -7.30 -11.51 -3.32
N VAL A 217 -7.91 -11.97 -2.22
CA VAL A 217 -9.11 -12.83 -2.29
C VAL A 217 -10.33 -12.02 -2.77
N LEU A 218 -10.46 -10.79 -2.27
CA LEU A 218 -11.53 -9.90 -2.68
C LEU A 218 -11.36 -9.47 -4.15
N SER A 219 -10.13 -9.15 -4.61
CA SER A 219 -9.86 -8.86 -6.03
C SER A 219 -10.23 -10.04 -6.93
N GLY A 220 -9.83 -11.27 -6.56
CA GLY A 220 -10.18 -12.47 -7.32
C GLY A 220 -11.69 -12.76 -7.36
N THR A 221 -12.45 -12.32 -6.36
CA THR A 221 -13.92 -12.37 -6.38
C THR A 221 -14.50 -11.36 -7.37
N ILE A 222 -13.97 -10.14 -7.39
CA ILE A 222 -14.39 -9.09 -8.34
C ILE A 222 -14.02 -9.48 -9.78
N LEU A 223 -12.83 -10.04 -10.00
CA LEU A 223 -12.40 -10.55 -11.30
C LEU A 223 -13.40 -11.55 -11.88
N ARG A 224 -13.79 -12.55 -11.08
CA ARG A 224 -14.78 -13.57 -11.48
C ARG A 224 -16.18 -12.98 -11.72
N LYS A 225 -16.62 -12.00 -10.90
CA LYS A 225 -17.87 -11.27 -11.15
C LYS A 225 -17.83 -10.52 -12.48
N ALA A 226 -16.75 -9.80 -12.78
CA ALA A 226 -16.56 -9.08 -14.03
C ALA A 226 -16.53 -10.02 -15.24
N MET A 227 -15.81 -11.15 -15.13
CA MET A 227 -15.80 -12.19 -16.17
C MET A 227 -17.20 -12.77 -16.42
N HIS A 228 -17.94 -13.08 -15.35
CA HIS A 228 -19.31 -13.59 -15.44
C HIS A 228 -20.27 -12.58 -16.09
N MET A 229 -20.05 -11.30 -15.87
CA MET A 229 -20.77 -10.20 -16.56
C MET A 229 -20.32 -9.98 -18.02
N GLY A 230 -19.31 -10.71 -18.48
CA GLY A 230 -18.80 -10.65 -19.86
C GLY A 230 -17.82 -9.50 -20.12
N LEU A 231 -17.28 -8.83 -19.10
CA LEU A 231 -16.41 -7.65 -19.28
C LEU A 231 -15.02 -8.00 -19.87
N HIS A 232 -14.63 -9.27 -19.81
CA HIS A 232 -13.42 -9.79 -20.45
C HIS A 232 -13.56 -9.92 -21.98
N ARG A 233 -14.77 -9.75 -22.52
CA ARG A 233 -15.06 -9.76 -23.96
C ARG A 233 -15.26 -8.35 -24.50
N ASP A 234 -14.56 -8.00 -25.59
CA ASP A 234 -14.68 -6.67 -26.16
C ASP A 234 -16.13 -6.39 -26.57
N PRO A 235 -16.71 -5.24 -26.17
CA PRO A 235 -18.07 -4.88 -26.55
C PRO A 235 -18.34 -4.90 -28.06
N ASN A 236 -17.33 -4.68 -28.91
CA ASN A 236 -17.47 -4.73 -30.37
C ASN A 236 -17.81 -6.13 -30.88
N HIS A 237 -17.48 -7.18 -30.14
CA HIS A 237 -17.81 -8.58 -30.48
C HIS A 237 -19.17 -9.01 -29.94
N LEU A 238 -19.87 -8.14 -29.21
CA LEU A 238 -21.13 -8.44 -28.55
C LEU A 238 -22.27 -7.60 -29.15
N PRO A 239 -23.50 -8.12 -29.22
CA PRO A 239 -24.60 -7.41 -29.88
C PRO A 239 -25.02 -6.14 -29.12
N GLY A 240 -25.31 -5.08 -29.89
CA GLY A 240 -26.22 -3.98 -29.53
C GLY A 240 -25.92 -3.22 -28.24
N ARG A 241 -24.76 -2.55 -28.14
CA ARG A 241 -24.44 -1.64 -27.02
C ARG A 241 -24.20 -0.22 -27.52
N SER A 242 -24.59 0.75 -26.69
CA SER A 242 -24.19 2.14 -26.90
C SER A 242 -22.68 2.33 -26.73
N VAL A 243 -22.14 3.44 -27.25
CA VAL A 243 -20.72 3.78 -27.04
C VAL A 243 -20.45 3.98 -25.54
N TYR A 244 -21.35 4.66 -24.83
CA TYR A 244 -21.28 4.83 -23.38
C TYR A 244 -21.13 3.49 -22.64
N GLU A 245 -22.00 2.51 -22.89
CA GLU A 245 -21.95 1.22 -22.20
C GLU A 245 -20.69 0.41 -22.57
N SER A 246 -20.24 0.54 -23.82
CA SER A 246 -19.03 -0.14 -24.30
C SER A 246 -17.80 0.42 -23.60
N GLU A 247 -17.68 1.74 -23.50
CA GLU A 247 -16.56 2.40 -22.86
C GLU A 247 -16.56 2.20 -21.33
N MET A 248 -17.72 2.24 -20.67
CA MET A 248 -17.79 1.91 -19.25
C MET A 248 -17.37 0.47 -18.96
N ARG A 249 -17.69 -0.48 -19.84
CA ARG A 249 -17.21 -1.87 -19.72
C ARG A 249 -15.69 -1.98 -19.90
N ARG A 250 -15.12 -1.31 -20.91
CA ARG A 250 -13.65 -1.29 -21.12
C ARG A 250 -12.91 -0.65 -19.95
N ARG A 251 -13.42 0.47 -19.42
CA ARG A 251 -12.88 1.16 -18.24
C ARG A 251 -12.85 0.23 -17.03
N LEU A 252 -13.99 -0.36 -16.68
CA LEU A 252 -14.09 -1.26 -15.53
C LEU A 252 -13.28 -2.54 -15.69
N TRP A 253 -13.23 -3.13 -16.89
CA TRP A 253 -12.35 -4.27 -17.14
C TRP A 253 -10.88 -3.90 -16.93
N ASN A 254 -10.47 -2.72 -17.41
CA ASN A 254 -9.12 -2.22 -17.17
C ASN A 254 -8.85 -2.04 -15.67
N THR A 255 -9.78 -1.45 -14.91
CA THR A 255 -9.68 -1.32 -13.45
C THR A 255 -9.50 -2.67 -12.76
N VAL A 256 -10.32 -3.65 -13.12
CA VAL A 256 -10.30 -4.99 -12.52
C VAL A 256 -8.94 -5.64 -12.71
N LEU A 257 -8.34 -5.50 -13.90
CA LEU A 257 -7.00 -6.00 -14.19
C LEU A 257 -5.92 -5.29 -13.37
N GLU A 258 -5.98 -3.96 -13.24
CA GLU A 258 -5.02 -3.21 -12.41
C GLU A 258 -5.10 -3.59 -10.93
N VAL A 259 -6.31 -3.69 -10.41
CA VAL A 259 -6.58 -4.07 -9.01
C VAL A 259 -6.07 -5.47 -8.71
N ASP A 260 -6.38 -6.44 -9.57
CA ASP A 260 -5.97 -7.83 -9.38
C ASP A 260 -4.44 -7.98 -9.42
N LEU A 261 -3.80 -7.26 -10.34
CA LEU A 261 -2.34 -7.26 -10.47
C LEU A 261 -1.66 -6.60 -9.25
N GLN A 262 -2.19 -5.48 -8.75
CA GLN A 262 -1.68 -4.82 -7.54
C GLN A 262 -1.86 -5.71 -6.31
N ALA A 263 -3.04 -6.32 -6.14
CA ALA A 263 -3.33 -7.18 -5.00
C ALA A 263 -2.43 -8.44 -5.00
N SER A 264 -2.13 -8.98 -6.17
CA SER A 264 -1.21 -10.10 -6.36
C SER A 264 0.23 -9.72 -6.01
N LEU A 265 0.70 -8.55 -6.46
CA LEU A 265 2.03 -8.03 -6.11
C LEU A 265 2.17 -7.78 -4.60
N SER A 266 1.16 -7.19 -3.97
CA SER A 266 1.19 -6.84 -2.55
C SER A 266 1.12 -8.06 -1.64
N SER A 267 0.26 -9.03 -1.95
CA SER A 267 0.06 -10.24 -1.13
C SER A 267 1.09 -11.34 -1.39
N GLY A 268 1.83 -11.28 -2.51
CA GLY A 268 2.62 -12.41 -2.99
C GLY A 268 1.77 -13.52 -3.61
N GLY A 269 0.49 -13.25 -3.93
CA GLY A 269 -0.41 -14.18 -4.60
C GLY A 269 -0.20 -14.25 -6.11
N ALA A 270 -0.63 -15.35 -6.73
CA ALA A 270 -0.63 -15.50 -8.17
C ALA A 270 -1.74 -14.62 -8.80
N PRO A 271 -1.53 -14.00 -9.97
CA PRO A 271 -2.55 -13.16 -10.60
C PRO A 271 -3.71 -13.98 -11.18
N LEU A 272 -3.53 -15.28 -11.45
CA LEU A 272 -4.58 -16.17 -11.97
C LEU A 272 -5.29 -15.64 -13.23
N ILE A 273 -4.58 -14.82 -14.01
CA ILE A 273 -5.01 -14.29 -15.30
C ILE A 273 -3.83 -14.23 -16.28
N SER A 274 -4.12 -14.53 -17.53
CA SER A 274 -3.22 -14.47 -18.67
C SER A 274 -3.71 -13.44 -19.70
N MET A 275 -2.79 -12.96 -20.54
CA MET A 275 -3.13 -12.13 -21.70
C MET A 275 -4.06 -12.84 -22.71
N SER A 276 -4.17 -14.18 -22.64
CA SER A 276 -5.08 -14.98 -23.48
C SER A 276 -6.52 -15.04 -22.96
N ASP A 277 -6.80 -14.57 -21.74
CA ASP A 277 -8.08 -14.81 -21.08
C ASP A 277 -9.13 -13.73 -21.40
N PHE A 278 -8.72 -12.67 -22.11
CA PHE A 278 -9.59 -11.57 -22.51
C PHE A 278 -9.19 -11.03 -23.89
N ASP A 279 -10.16 -10.51 -24.63
CA ASP A 279 -9.95 -9.81 -25.91
C ASP A 279 -10.37 -8.32 -25.84
N THR A 280 -10.79 -7.85 -24.67
CA THR A 280 -11.25 -6.47 -24.46
C THR A 280 -10.13 -5.46 -24.69
N ALA A 281 -10.39 -4.52 -25.60
CA ALA A 281 -9.47 -3.45 -25.94
C ALA A 281 -9.27 -2.47 -24.76
N PRO A 282 -8.15 -1.71 -24.76
CA PRO A 282 -7.98 -0.59 -23.84
C PRO A 282 -9.15 0.41 -23.92
N PRO A 283 -9.41 1.19 -22.86
CA PRO A 283 -10.38 2.28 -22.92
C PRO A 283 -10.08 3.25 -24.06
N GLY A 284 -11.12 3.79 -24.68
CA GLY A 284 -10.99 4.86 -25.67
C GLY A 284 -10.66 6.20 -25.01
N ASN A 285 -9.89 7.03 -25.72
CA ASN A 285 -9.48 8.35 -25.23
C ASN A 285 -10.59 9.41 -25.44
N PHE A 286 -11.72 9.22 -24.76
CA PHE A 286 -12.86 10.13 -24.77
C PHE A 286 -12.78 11.12 -23.61
N GLU A 287 -13.19 12.37 -23.86
CA GLU A 287 -13.57 13.26 -22.76
C GLU A 287 -14.85 12.72 -22.10
N GLU A 288 -15.09 13.08 -20.84
CA GLU A 288 -16.20 12.51 -20.09
C GLU A 288 -17.58 12.91 -20.61
N ASP A 289 -17.75 14.19 -20.95
CA ASP A 289 -18.99 14.75 -21.47
C ASP A 289 -19.35 14.24 -22.87
N GLN A 290 -18.35 13.80 -23.64
CA GLN A 290 -18.54 13.28 -24.99
C GLN A 290 -19.30 11.95 -25.01
N LEU A 291 -19.22 11.12 -23.97
CA LEU A 291 -19.86 9.79 -23.99
C LEU A 291 -21.39 9.85 -24.01
N GLU A 292 -21.99 10.98 -23.63
CA GLU A 292 -23.44 11.20 -23.68
C GLU A 292 -23.90 11.81 -25.02
N ALA A 293 -22.97 12.25 -25.87
CA ALA A 293 -23.26 12.85 -27.17
C ALA A 293 -23.59 11.80 -28.24
N ASP A 294 -24.23 12.24 -29.32
CA ASP A 294 -24.48 11.38 -30.50
C ASP A 294 -23.20 11.24 -31.34
N GLY A 295 -22.80 10.00 -31.64
CA GLY A 295 -21.61 9.67 -32.42
C GLY A 295 -20.27 10.17 -31.87
N PRO A 296 -19.89 9.90 -30.60
CA PRO A 296 -18.64 10.39 -30.04
C PRO A 296 -17.43 9.76 -30.73
N THR A 297 -16.38 10.56 -30.92
CA THR A 297 -15.11 10.11 -31.51
C THR A 297 -13.95 10.25 -30.52
N PRO A 298 -13.08 9.24 -30.39
CA PRO A 298 -11.99 9.30 -29.44
C PRO A 298 -10.94 10.32 -29.89
N ARG A 299 -10.38 11.06 -28.93
CA ARG A 299 -9.25 11.95 -29.19
C ARG A 299 -7.98 11.15 -29.52
N PRO A 300 -7.02 11.72 -30.26
CA PRO A 300 -5.71 11.10 -30.45
C PRO A 300 -5.03 10.82 -29.10
N LEU A 301 -4.26 9.74 -28.98
CA LEU A 301 -3.52 9.41 -27.74
C LEU A 301 -2.49 10.49 -27.33
N SER A 302 -2.14 11.39 -28.24
CA SER A 302 -1.28 12.55 -27.98
C SER A 302 -2.01 13.72 -27.32
N ALA A 303 -3.35 13.68 -27.22
CA ALA A 303 -4.16 14.67 -26.53
C ALA A 303 -4.55 14.12 -25.16
N PHE A 304 -4.28 14.89 -24.11
CA PHE A 304 -4.65 14.51 -22.76
C PHE A 304 -6.17 14.51 -22.57
N THR A 305 -6.64 13.50 -21.85
CA THR A 305 -7.98 13.36 -21.27
C THR A 305 -7.84 12.69 -19.91
N GLN A 306 -8.90 12.68 -19.11
CA GLN A 306 -8.92 12.02 -17.79
C GLN A 306 -8.69 10.50 -17.88
N VAL A 307 -8.77 9.88 -19.07
CA VAL A 307 -8.54 8.45 -19.29
C VAL A 307 -7.09 8.14 -19.72
N SER A 308 -6.28 9.16 -20.00
CA SER A 308 -4.92 9.01 -20.53
C SER A 308 -4.02 8.15 -19.64
N VAL A 309 -4.12 8.29 -18.31
CA VAL A 309 -3.36 7.48 -17.35
C VAL A 309 -3.76 6.01 -17.40
N ALA A 310 -5.07 5.71 -17.44
CA ALA A 310 -5.55 4.34 -17.53
C ALA A 310 -5.11 3.64 -18.82
N ILE A 311 -5.12 4.36 -19.94
CA ILE A 311 -4.61 3.87 -21.23
C ILE A 311 -3.10 3.62 -21.17
N ALA A 312 -2.34 4.55 -20.57
CA ALA A 312 -0.91 4.45 -20.41
C ALA A 312 -0.51 3.24 -19.54
N LEU A 313 -1.19 3.03 -18.41
CA LEU A 313 -1.01 1.85 -17.56
C LEU A 313 -1.34 0.55 -18.30
N ARG A 314 -2.42 0.53 -19.08
CA ARG A 314 -2.78 -0.63 -19.90
C ARG A 314 -1.67 -1.05 -20.86
N GLN A 315 -0.89 -0.12 -21.39
CA GLN A 315 0.22 -0.45 -22.29
C GLN A 315 1.38 -1.17 -21.59
N THR A 316 1.58 -0.94 -20.29
CA THR A 316 2.63 -1.60 -19.49
C THR A 316 2.14 -2.85 -18.77
N PHE A 317 0.84 -3.13 -18.83
CA PHE A 317 0.20 -4.26 -18.15
C PHE A 317 0.86 -5.62 -18.48
N PRO A 318 1.20 -5.96 -19.74
CA PRO A 318 1.82 -7.27 -20.05
C PRO A 318 3.16 -7.49 -19.31
N GLN A 319 4.01 -6.47 -19.26
CA GLN A 319 5.31 -6.55 -18.59
C GLN A 319 5.16 -6.60 -17.07
N ARG A 320 4.22 -5.81 -16.51
CA ARG A 320 3.91 -5.86 -15.07
C ARG A 320 3.31 -7.22 -14.67
N LEU A 321 2.47 -7.80 -15.52
CA LEU A 321 1.93 -9.16 -15.34
C LEU A 321 3.04 -10.21 -15.43
N ALA A 322 4.02 -10.05 -16.33
CA ALA A 322 5.18 -10.93 -16.41
C ALA A 322 6.01 -10.92 -15.12
N VAL A 323 6.22 -9.75 -14.50
CA VAL A 323 6.89 -9.63 -13.19
C VAL A 323 6.14 -10.42 -12.12
N VAL A 324 4.84 -10.21 -11.96
CA VAL A 324 4.06 -10.86 -10.90
C VAL A 324 3.97 -12.38 -11.13
N ASN A 325 3.81 -12.83 -12.38
CA ASN A 325 3.89 -14.25 -12.72
C ASN A 325 5.28 -14.86 -12.53
N PHE A 326 6.34 -14.05 -12.63
CA PHE A 326 7.70 -14.47 -12.32
C PHE A 326 7.91 -14.71 -10.84
N LEU A 327 7.46 -13.79 -10.01
CA LEU A 327 7.69 -13.81 -8.56
C LEU A 327 6.73 -14.72 -7.79
N ASN A 328 5.47 -14.82 -8.23
CA ASN A 328 4.40 -15.47 -7.47
C ASN A 328 3.72 -16.63 -8.23
N GLY A 329 4.08 -16.85 -9.50
CA GLY A 329 3.48 -17.91 -10.30
C GLY A 329 3.89 -19.30 -9.82
N LEU A 330 2.99 -20.28 -9.96
CA LEU A 330 3.30 -21.70 -9.72
C LEU A 330 4.18 -22.21 -10.88
N ARG A 331 5.50 -22.20 -10.68
CA ARG A 331 6.47 -22.63 -11.70
C ARG A 331 7.04 -24.00 -11.37
N VAL A 332 7.21 -24.81 -12.42
CA VAL A 332 7.87 -26.13 -12.33
C VAL A 332 9.40 -25.98 -12.16
N SER A 333 9.97 -24.88 -12.66
CA SER A 333 11.38 -24.51 -12.51
C SER A 333 11.50 -23.19 -11.75
N PRO A 334 12.47 -23.06 -10.84
CA PRO A 334 12.84 -21.75 -10.30
C PRO A 334 13.25 -20.81 -11.44
N GLY A 335 12.93 -19.52 -11.27
CA GLY A 335 13.36 -18.46 -12.17
C GLY A 335 14.86 -18.19 -12.02
N THR A 336 15.51 -17.73 -13.10
CA THR A 336 16.94 -17.42 -13.10
C THR A 336 17.21 -15.92 -12.95
N TYR A 337 18.44 -15.57 -12.60
CA TYR A 337 18.85 -14.17 -12.60
C TYR A 337 18.82 -13.55 -14.02
N GLU A 338 19.14 -14.32 -15.05
CA GLU A 338 19.03 -13.89 -16.45
C GLU A 338 17.58 -13.55 -16.83
N ASP A 339 16.60 -14.35 -16.39
CA ASP A 339 15.18 -14.02 -16.56
C ASP A 339 14.82 -12.69 -15.89
N THR A 340 15.35 -12.44 -14.70
CA THR A 340 15.14 -11.19 -13.96
C THR A 340 15.63 -9.99 -14.76
N LEU A 341 16.84 -10.06 -15.32
CA LEU A 341 17.42 -8.99 -16.14
C LEU A 341 16.65 -8.77 -17.46
N ARG A 342 16.18 -9.85 -18.08
CA ARG A 342 15.36 -9.78 -19.29
C ARG A 342 14.04 -9.08 -19.02
N ILE A 343 13.32 -9.50 -17.96
CA ILE A 343 12.04 -8.91 -17.57
C ILE A 343 12.23 -7.43 -17.18
N ASP A 344 13.31 -7.08 -16.46
CA ASP A 344 13.63 -5.69 -16.11
C ASP A 344 13.81 -4.82 -17.36
N THR A 345 14.54 -5.32 -18.36
CA THR A 345 14.76 -4.61 -19.63
C THR A 345 13.44 -4.33 -20.34
N GLU A 346 12.62 -5.36 -20.53
CA GLU A 346 11.29 -5.26 -21.16
C GLU A 346 10.38 -4.28 -20.39
N LEU A 347 10.39 -4.34 -19.06
CA LEU A 347 9.60 -3.47 -18.19
C LEU A 347 10.04 -2.00 -18.30
N ARG A 348 11.35 -1.72 -18.24
CA ARG A 348 11.88 -0.36 -18.36
C ARG A 348 11.62 0.24 -19.74
N GLU A 349 11.66 -0.56 -20.80
CA GLU A 349 11.30 -0.13 -22.15
C GLU A 349 9.82 0.26 -22.23
N ALA A 350 8.94 -0.56 -21.67
CA ALA A 350 7.51 -0.25 -21.58
C ALA A 350 7.27 1.05 -20.78
N PHE A 351 7.95 1.23 -19.65
CA PHE A 351 7.83 2.45 -18.83
C PHE A 351 8.33 3.71 -19.55
N LYS A 352 9.43 3.61 -20.30
CA LYS A 352 9.93 4.72 -21.14
C LYS A 352 8.92 5.09 -22.22
N GLY A 353 8.31 4.10 -22.87
CA GLY A 353 7.25 4.28 -23.86
C GLY A 353 6.04 5.00 -23.27
N MET A 354 5.53 4.49 -22.16
CA MET A 354 4.42 5.07 -21.40
C MET A 354 4.71 6.53 -20.99
N SER A 355 5.88 6.78 -20.42
CA SER A 355 6.31 8.13 -19.99
C SER A 355 6.37 9.13 -21.13
N ARG A 356 6.76 8.69 -22.34
CA ARG A 356 6.78 9.55 -23.53
C ARG A 356 5.35 9.94 -23.97
N ILE A 357 4.42 8.98 -23.94
CA ILE A 357 3.01 9.22 -24.29
C ILE A 357 2.39 10.21 -23.32
N LEU A 358 2.53 9.95 -22.02
CA LEU A 358 2.05 10.82 -20.96
C LEU A 358 2.65 12.23 -21.08
N ARG A 359 3.97 12.37 -21.22
CA ARG A 359 4.61 13.69 -21.42
C ARG A 359 4.07 14.46 -22.63
N THR A 360 3.84 13.76 -23.74
CA THR A 360 3.28 14.37 -24.96
C THR A 360 1.86 14.86 -24.71
N ALA A 361 1.02 14.01 -24.12
CA ALA A 361 -0.36 14.34 -23.76
C ALA A 361 -0.41 15.56 -22.84
N PHE A 362 0.38 15.57 -21.76
CA PHE A 362 0.38 16.66 -20.79
C PHE A 362 0.93 17.99 -21.33
N SER A 363 1.87 17.94 -22.28
CA SER A 363 2.39 19.16 -22.91
C SER A 363 1.37 19.86 -23.81
N SER A 364 0.30 19.16 -24.21
CA SER A 364 -0.75 19.70 -25.09
C SER A 364 -1.83 20.52 -24.35
N SER A 365 -1.86 20.50 -23.01
CA SER A 365 -2.91 21.15 -22.20
C SER A 365 -2.31 21.98 -21.07
N SER A 366 -2.22 23.31 -21.27
CA SER A 366 -1.58 24.23 -20.31
C SER A 366 -2.35 24.39 -18.99
N SER A 367 -3.68 24.21 -18.97
CA SER A 367 -4.52 24.33 -17.77
C SER A 367 -4.58 23.07 -16.92
N GLN A 368 -4.23 21.90 -17.47
CA GLN A 368 -4.29 20.59 -16.78
C GLN A 368 -2.91 20.05 -16.39
N ALA A 369 -1.85 20.83 -16.62
CA ALA A 369 -0.46 20.45 -16.37
C ALA A 369 -0.13 20.13 -14.90
N GLN A 370 -0.91 20.63 -13.93
CA GLN A 370 -0.69 20.35 -12.51
C GLN A 370 -1.28 19.00 -12.09
N ASN A 371 -2.54 18.69 -12.43
CA ASN A 371 -3.15 17.37 -12.16
C ASN A 371 -2.39 16.24 -12.87
N ALA A 372 -1.90 16.54 -14.07
CA ALA A 372 -0.98 15.70 -14.81
C ALA A 372 0.27 15.30 -14.00
N LYS A 373 0.86 16.23 -13.25
CA LYS A 373 2.07 16.01 -12.48
C LYS A 373 1.83 15.05 -11.32
N SER A 374 0.73 15.23 -10.57
CA SER A 374 0.36 14.33 -9.47
C SER A 374 0.03 12.92 -9.98
N GLU A 375 -0.69 12.81 -11.10
CA GLU A 375 -1.00 11.54 -11.76
C GLU A 375 0.27 10.78 -12.18
N VAL A 376 1.24 11.48 -12.78
CA VAL A 376 2.54 10.88 -13.16
C VAL A 376 3.32 10.40 -11.94
N GLN A 377 3.30 11.14 -10.83
CA GLN A 377 3.95 10.71 -9.59
C GLN A 377 3.33 9.42 -9.06
N LEU A 378 2.00 9.30 -9.08
CA LEU A 378 1.31 8.07 -8.68
C LEU A 378 1.69 6.91 -9.58
N VAL A 379 1.71 7.11 -10.91
CA VAL A 379 2.13 6.07 -11.87
C VAL A 379 3.57 5.65 -11.62
N ASP A 380 4.51 6.61 -11.49
CA ASP A 380 5.91 6.30 -11.22
C ASP A 380 6.07 5.52 -9.91
N PHE A 381 5.36 5.90 -8.86
CA PHE A 381 5.35 5.17 -7.59
C PHE A 381 4.98 3.69 -7.77
N HIS A 382 3.91 3.38 -8.54
CA HIS A 382 3.56 2.00 -8.83
C HIS A 382 4.66 1.30 -9.62
N MET A 383 5.21 1.96 -10.65
CA MET A 383 6.24 1.40 -11.51
C MET A 383 7.53 1.06 -10.72
N GLN A 384 7.97 1.94 -9.82
CA GLN A 384 9.11 1.70 -8.95
C GLN A 384 8.87 0.50 -8.03
N ARG A 385 7.63 0.29 -7.56
CA ARG A 385 7.29 -0.87 -6.72
C ARG A 385 7.46 -2.21 -7.44
N TYR A 386 7.18 -2.29 -8.75
CA TYR A 386 7.46 -3.50 -9.55
C TYR A 386 8.96 -3.74 -9.71
N LEU A 387 9.75 -2.69 -9.94
CA LEU A 387 11.21 -2.79 -10.05
C LEU A 387 11.85 -3.28 -8.75
N ILE A 388 11.41 -2.75 -7.61
CA ILE A 388 11.84 -3.24 -6.30
C ILE A 388 11.50 -4.73 -6.16
N SER A 389 10.26 -5.12 -6.45
CA SER A 389 9.82 -6.51 -6.32
C SER A 389 10.62 -7.49 -7.16
N LEU A 390 10.94 -7.11 -8.41
CA LEU A 390 11.66 -7.96 -9.33
C LEU A 390 13.10 -8.24 -8.87
N HIS A 391 13.74 -7.25 -8.26
CA HIS A 391 15.15 -7.32 -7.87
C HIS A 391 15.40 -7.66 -6.38
N ALA A 392 14.40 -7.50 -5.52
CA ALA A 392 14.50 -7.80 -4.09
C ALA A 392 14.95 -9.23 -3.75
N PRO A 393 14.61 -10.30 -4.51
CA PRO A 393 15.12 -11.64 -4.23
C PRO A 393 16.65 -11.76 -4.30
N TYR A 394 17.30 -10.86 -5.06
CA TYR A 394 18.76 -10.82 -5.25
C TYR A 394 19.43 -9.69 -4.44
N PHE A 395 18.71 -9.14 -3.45
CA PHE A 395 19.18 -8.06 -2.59
C PHE A 395 19.73 -8.59 -1.26
N GLY A 396 20.76 -7.95 -0.71
CA GLY A 396 21.32 -8.24 0.62
C GLY A 396 22.77 -8.77 0.64
N PRO A 397 23.39 -8.85 1.83
CA PRO A 397 24.84 -9.04 2.02
C PRO A 397 25.38 -10.42 1.60
N ALA A 398 24.51 -11.45 1.54
CA ALA A 398 24.89 -12.77 1.06
C ALA A 398 25.10 -12.84 -0.47
N HIS A 399 24.74 -11.77 -1.18
CA HIS A 399 24.77 -11.69 -2.63
C HIS A 399 26.01 -10.90 -3.06
N GLY A 400 27.06 -11.63 -3.45
CA GLY A 400 28.32 -11.04 -3.92
C GLY A 400 28.16 -10.19 -5.19
N THR A 401 29.29 -9.76 -5.77
CA THR A 401 29.36 -8.81 -6.90
C THR A 401 28.52 -9.19 -8.13
N ALA A 402 28.14 -10.46 -8.29
CA ALA A 402 27.25 -10.95 -9.35
C ALA A 402 25.89 -10.21 -9.41
N TYR A 403 25.38 -9.71 -8.29
CA TYR A 403 24.05 -9.10 -8.19
C TYR A 403 24.06 -7.56 -8.03
N THR A 404 25.21 -6.92 -8.28
CA THR A 404 25.41 -5.46 -8.14
C THR A 404 24.35 -4.63 -8.89
N TYR A 405 23.91 -5.09 -10.07
CA TYR A 405 22.85 -4.41 -10.82
C TYR A 405 21.52 -4.37 -10.04
N SER A 406 21.13 -5.50 -9.44
CA SER A 406 19.89 -5.61 -8.67
C SER A 406 19.94 -4.79 -7.40
N GLN A 407 21.06 -4.79 -6.69
CA GLN A 407 21.28 -3.92 -5.54
C GLN A 407 21.07 -2.44 -5.92
N LYS A 408 21.73 -1.98 -6.98
CA LYS A 408 21.55 -0.61 -7.48
C LYS A 408 20.11 -0.32 -7.90
N ALA A 409 19.45 -1.25 -8.58
CA ALA A 409 18.07 -1.09 -9.03
C ALA A 409 17.10 -0.96 -7.84
N VAL A 410 17.25 -1.77 -6.80
CA VAL A 410 16.45 -1.73 -5.57
C VAL A 410 16.67 -0.41 -4.84
N VAL A 411 17.93 0.00 -4.62
CA VAL A 411 18.27 1.23 -3.89
C VAL A 411 17.74 2.47 -4.59
N GLU A 412 17.94 2.59 -5.91
CA GLU A 412 17.48 3.75 -6.68
C GLU A 412 15.95 3.82 -6.74
N SER A 413 15.28 2.68 -6.93
CA SER A 413 13.81 2.63 -6.96
C SER A 413 13.22 2.94 -5.59
N SER A 414 13.84 2.44 -4.51
CA SER A 414 13.46 2.73 -3.12
C SER A 414 13.60 4.21 -2.80
N LEU A 415 14.70 4.85 -3.23
CA LEU A 415 14.91 6.27 -3.01
C LEU A 415 13.84 7.11 -3.73
N ARG A 416 13.44 6.71 -4.95
CA ARG A 416 12.35 7.39 -5.68
C ARG A 416 11.01 7.27 -4.98
N ILE A 417 10.64 6.07 -4.53
CA ILE A 417 9.44 5.85 -3.72
C ILE A 417 9.47 6.75 -2.47
N TRP A 418 10.59 6.73 -1.75
CA TRP A 418 10.74 7.51 -0.53
C TRP A 418 10.60 9.01 -0.79
N ARG A 419 11.28 9.56 -1.80
CA ARG A 419 11.22 11.00 -2.09
C ARG A 419 9.86 11.46 -2.63
N ALA A 420 9.11 10.55 -3.26
CA ALA A 420 7.76 10.85 -3.70
C ALA A 420 6.77 10.88 -2.51
N ALA A 421 6.89 9.95 -1.57
CA ALA A 421 6.05 9.88 -0.36
C ALA A 421 6.47 10.86 0.75
N CYS A 422 7.76 11.14 0.86
CA CYS A 422 8.39 11.95 1.89
C CYS A 422 9.27 13.02 1.20
N PRO A 423 8.67 14.03 0.54
CA PRO A 423 9.44 15.11 -0.04
C PRO A 423 10.22 15.84 1.07
N PRO A 424 11.48 16.21 0.84
CA PRO A 424 12.23 17.00 1.81
C PRO A 424 11.48 18.31 2.08
N PRO A 425 11.56 18.87 3.30
CA PRO A 425 11.01 20.19 3.58
C PRO A 425 11.54 21.15 2.52
N ALA A 426 10.65 21.89 1.86
CA ALA A 426 11.07 22.90 0.89
C ALA A 426 12.15 23.73 1.58
N LEU A 427 13.38 23.73 1.02
CA LEU A 427 14.44 24.63 1.46
C LEU A 427 13.78 25.98 1.63
N ALA A 428 13.76 26.52 2.85
CA ALA A 428 13.30 27.87 3.10
C ALA A 428 14.02 28.74 2.09
N SER A 429 13.29 29.12 1.04
CA SER A 429 13.85 29.80 -0.11
C SER A 429 14.21 31.17 0.42
N ASN A 430 15.50 31.36 0.67
CA ASN A 430 16.05 32.67 0.93
C ASN A 430 15.63 33.62 -0.21
N GLY A 431 14.63 34.46 0.07
CA GLY A 431 14.52 35.80 -0.49
C GLY A 431 14.01 36.00 -1.91
N LEU A 432 13.45 34.99 -2.60
CA LEU A 432 12.79 35.22 -3.90
C LEU A 432 11.41 34.54 -3.95
N GLN A 433 10.49 35.02 -3.12
CA GLN A 433 9.07 34.90 -3.42
C GLN A 433 8.74 35.84 -4.60
N LEU A 434 8.90 35.35 -5.83
CA LEU A 434 8.00 35.81 -6.89
C LEU A 434 6.68 35.08 -6.67
N ASN A 435 5.75 35.77 -6.02
CA ASN A 435 4.31 35.52 -6.03
C ASN A 435 3.93 34.03 -6.07
N ALA A 436 3.98 33.36 -4.91
CA ALA A 436 3.15 32.19 -4.69
C ALA A 436 1.68 32.66 -4.70
N SER A 437 1.11 32.76 -5.88
CA SER A 437 -0.34 32.88 -6.05
C SER A 437 -0.99 31.62 -5.47
N VAL A 438 -2.04 31.84 -4.69
CA VAL A 438 -3.09 30.86 -4.35
C VAL A 438 -3.24 29.81 -5.46
N GLY A 439 -2.91 28.54 -5.18
CA GLY A 439 -3.23 27.42 -6.09
C GLY A 439 -2.17 26.36 -6.39
N GLU A 440 -1.07 26.21 -5.64
CA GLU A 440 -0.27 24.98 -5.72
C GLU A 440 -0.96 23.90 -4.89
N THR A 441 -1.82 23.09 -5.51
CA THR A 441 -2.36 21.87 -4.89
C THR A 441 -1.18 20.94 -4.60
N GLU A 442 -0.93 20.73 -3.30
CA GLU A 442 0.06 19.81 -2.76
C GLU A 442 -0.22 18.39 -3.26
N SER A 443 0.83 17.60 -3.56
CA SER A 443 0.67 16.20 -3.99
C SER A 443 -0.06 15.41 -2.91
N ASP A 444 -1.04 14.57 -3.28
CA ASP A 444 -1.76 13.73 -2.30
C ASP A 444 -0.93 12.54 -1.80
N LEU A 445 0.18 12.24 -2.48
CA LEU A 445 1.00 11.05 -2.23
C LEU A 445 1.57 10.98 -0.79
N PRO A 446 2.05 12.07 -0.16
CA PRO A 446 2.47 12.05 1.24
C PRO A 446 1.35 11.70 2.21
N ARG A 447 0.12 12.17 1.96
CA ARG A 447 -1.06 11.79 2.75
C ARG A 447 -1.46 10.34 2.49
N LEU A 448 -1.45 9.88 1.25
CA LEU A 448 -1.67 8.47 0.94
C LEU A 448 -0.63 7.57 1.65
N ALA A 449 0.64 7.98 1.69
CA ALA A 449 1.67 7.21 2.36
C ALA A 449 1.55 7.21 3.90
N SER A 450 1.03 8.28 4.51
CA SER A 450 1.00 8.41 5.98
C SER A 450 -0.35 8.11 6.63
N CYS A 451 -1.45 8.37 5.93
CA CYS A 451 -2.82 8.28 6.46
C CYS A 451 -3.57 7.05 5.95
N SER A 452 -3.19 6.47 4.80
CA SER A 452 -3.84 5.26 4.28
C SER A 452 -3.25 3.99 4.88
N SER A 453 -4.02 2.91 4.81
CA SER A 453 -3.50 1.55 4.91
C SER A 453 -3.23 0.97 3.50
N GLY A 454 -2.57 -0.19 3.44
CA GLY A 454 -2.31 -0.95 2.22
C GLY A 454 -1.11 -0.47 1.40
N PHE A 455 -1.27 -0.44 0.07
CA PHE A 455 -0.18 -0.34 -0.90
C PHE A 455 0.82 0.81 -0.66
N TYR A 456 0.34 2.06 -0.49
CA TYR A 456 1.19 3.25 -0.47
C TYR A 456 2.05 3.34 0.80
N GLN A 457 1.41 3.15 1.95
CA GLN A 457 2.08 3.11 3.25
C GLN A 457 3.10 1.97 3.30
N THR A 458 2.69 0.76 2.87
CA THR A 458 3.56 -0.43 2.88
C THR A 458 4.75 -0.28 1.94
N ALA A 459 4.53 0.20 0.71
CA ALA A 459 5.62 0.42 -0.25
C ALA A 459 6.61 1.49 0.25
N THR A 460 6.11 2.55 0.89
CA THR A 460 6.96 3.61 1.47
C THR A 460 7.84 3.08 2.59
N PHE A 461 7.25 2.31 3.52
CA PHE A 461 8.00 1.68 4.60
C PHE A 461 9.03 0.67 4.07
N HIS A 462 8.63 -0.18 3.13
CA HIS A 462 9.51 -1.17 2.51
C HIS A 462 10.73 -0.51 1.83
N ALA A 463 10.52 0.61 1.12
CA ALA A 463 11.60 1.38 0.52
C ALA A 463 12.61 1.92 1.55
N ALA A 464 12.13 2.47 2.67
CA ALA A 464 13.01 2.93 3.75
C ALA A 464 13.85 1.80 4.34
N LEU A 465 13.22 0.65 4.52
CA LEU A 465 13.84 -0.53 5.10
C LEU A 465 14.91 -1.12 4.18
N LEU A 466 14.64 -1.22 2.88
CA LEU A 466 15.62 -1.63 1.88
C LEU A 466 16.85 -0.72 1.84
N ILE A 467 16.64 0.60 1.94
CA ILE A 467 17.75 1.57 2.03
C ILE A 467 18.56 1.34 3.31
N ALA A 468 17.90 1.11 4.44
CA ALA A 468 18.59 0.86 5.70
C ALA A 468 19.39 -0.46 5.66
N LEU A 469 18.84 -1.52 5.04
CA LEU A 469 19.53 -2.79 4.83
C LEU A 469 20.76 -2.64 3.93
N GLU A 470 20.69 -1.82 2.87
CA GLU A 470 21.84 -1.50 2.01
C GLU A 470 22.96 -0.82 2.81
N LEU A 471 22.61 0.23 3.56
CA LEU A 471 23.59 0.97 4.37
C LEU A 471 24.28 0.04 5.38
N ARG A 472 23.53 -0.88 5.97
CA ARG A 472 24.09 -1.90 6.85
C ARG A 472 25.02 -2.86 6.12
N SER A 473 24.62 -3.34 4.93
CA SER A 473 25.43 -4.26 4.11
C SER A 473 26.80 -3.67 3.78
N GLN A 474 26.83 -2.40 3.31
CA GLN A 474 28.07 -1.69 2.99
C GLN A 474 29.02 -1.60 4.19
N LEU A 475 28.47 -1.40 5.38
CA LEU A 475 29.27 -1.34 6.61
C LEU A 475 29.74 -2.72 7.09
N GLN A 476 29.02 -3.80 6.79
CA GLN A 476 29.40 -5.17 7.16
C GLN A 476 30.57 -5.68 6.32
N GLU A 477 30.56 -5.43 5.00
CA GLU A 477 31.62 -5.86 4.07
C GLU A 477 32.98 -5.23 4.40
N GLU A 478 32.99 -4.00 4.94
CA GLU A 478 34.24 -3.28 5.23
C GLU A 478 34.80 -3.51 6.64
N GLU A 479 34.04 -4.07 7.59
CA GLU A 479 34.61 -4.56 8.87
C GLU A 479 35.72 -5.60 8.62
N GLU A 480 35.64 -6.34 7.51
CA GLU A 480 36.65 -7.30 7.05
C GLU A 480 37.95 -6.63 6.52
N TYR A 481 37.89 -5.37 6.10
CA TYR A 481 38.99 -4.59 5.49
C TYR A 481 39.40 -3.34 6.30
N SER A 482 39.03 -3.29 7.59
CA SER A 482 39.08 -2.17 8.57
C SER A 482 40.36 -1.30 8.69
N LEU A 483 41.40 -1.53 7.88
CA LEU A 483 42.66 -0.77 7.89
C LEU A 483 42.64 0.53 7.04
N LEU A 484 41.58 0.82 6.28
CA LEU A 484 41.59 1.86 5.23
C LEU A 484 40.82 3.17 5.52
N GLY A 485 40.13 3.29 6.66
CA GLY A 485 39.37 4.50 7.04
C GLY A 485 37.84 4.35 6.97
N PRO A 486 37.06 5.39 7.29
CA PRO A 486 35.59 5.28 7.36
C PRO A 486 34.93 5.16 5.98
N THR A 487 33.96 4.25 5.85
CA THR A 487 33.18 4.01 4.64
C THR A 487 32.42 5.28 4.21
N PRO A 488 32.59 5.78 2.98
CA PRO A 488 31.82 6.90 2.48
C PRO A 488 30.39 6.47 2.14
N LEU A 489 29.47 6.63 3.10
CA LEU A 489 28.04 6.38 2.86
C LEU A 489 27.38 7.53 2.11
N ARG A 490 26.44 7.18 1.24
CA ARG A 490 25.62 8.12 0.47
C ARG A 490 24.75 9.00 1.40
N PRO A 491 24.92 10.35 1.41
CA PRO A 491 24.19 11.23 2.32
C PRO A 491 22.68 11.24 2.12
N ASP A 492 22.24 11.08 0.87
CA ASP A 492 20.83 11.00 0.51
C ASP A 492 20.15 9.75 1.09
N LEU A 493 20.85 8.61 1.12
CA LEU A 493 20.37 7.39 1.77
C LEU A 493 20.35 7.52 3.30
N MET A 494 21.39 8.12 3.88
CA MET A 494 21.44 8.40 5.32
C MET A 494 20.27 9.28 5.79
N SER A 495 19.89 10.29 5.01
CA SER A 495 18.73 11.13 5.36
C SER A 495 17.41 10.36 5.36
N VAL A 496 17.23 9.35 4.49
CA VAL A 496 16.04 8.50 4.50
C VAL A 496 15.89 7.77 5.84
N MET A 497 16.97 7.20 6.35
CA MET A 497 16.97 6.51 7.66
C MET A 497 16.54 7.44 8.80
N GLU A 498 17.00 8.69 8.79
CA GLU A 498 16.65 9.68 9.80
C GLU A 498 15.19 10.16 9.67
N GLU A 499 14.77 10.45 8.43
CA GLU A 499 13.41 10.87 8.10
C GLU A 499 12.38 9.75 8.40
N ALA A 500 12.75 8.48 8.20
CA ALA A 500 11.84 7.35 8.32
C ALA A 500 11.27 7.17 9.73
N ARG A 501 12.06 7.45 10.76
CA ARG A 501 11.59 7.40 12.15
C ARG A 501 10.51 8.45 12.41
N THR A 502 10.71 9.65 11.87
CA THR A 502 9.73 10.75 11.96
C THR A 502 8.46 10.43 11.16
N TRP A 503 8.62 9.83 9.99
CA TRP A 503 7.49 9.37 9.17
C TRP A 503 6.67 8.29 9.88
N CYS A 504 7.30 7.29 10.51
CA CYS A 504 6.59 6.28 11.31
C CYS A 504 5.77 6.91 12.45
N LEU A 505 6.28 7.95 13.12
CA LEU A 505 5.50 8.67 14.13
C LEU A 505 4.33 9.43 13.51
N ARG A 506 4.49 10.01 12.32
CA ARG A 506 3.39 10.66 11.59
C ARG A 506 2.29 9.66 11.24
N VAL A 507 2.67 8.47 10.77
CA VAL A 507 1.76 7.35 10.51
C VAL A 507 0.97 6.96 11.76
N ILE A 508 1.65 6.82 12.91
CA ILE A 508 1.00 6.51 14.18
C ILE A 508 0.03 7.64 14.56
N LYS A 509 0.44 8.91 14.50
CA LYS A 509 -0.43 10.08 14.76
C LYS A 509 -1.66 10.12 13.85
N ALA A 510 -1.53 9.69 12.60
CA ALA A 510 -2.66 9.58 11.69
C ALA A 510 -3.63 8.43 12.02
N GLY A 511 -3.34 7.63 13.05
CA GLY A 511 -4.25 6.62 13.59
C GLY A 511 -3.80 5.18 13.37
N GLU A 512 -2.64 4.92 12.79
CA GLU A 512 -2.03 3.59 12.83
C GLU A 512 -1.71 3.22 14.29
N THR A 513 -2.11 2.01 14.68
CA THR A 513 -1.94 1.54 16.06
C THR A 513 -0.75 0.60 16.22
N ASN A 514 -0.18 0.13 15.10
CA ASN A 514 0.98 -0.74 15.11
C ASN A 514 2.29 0.06 15.27
N VAL A 515 2.92 -0.07 16.45
CA VAL A 515 4.17 0.64 16.78
C VAL A 515 5.43 -0.08 16.32
N LYS A 516 5.32 -1.34 15.83
CA LYS A 516 6.48 -2.19 15.50
C LYS A 516 7.33 -1.61 14.36
N GLY A 517 6.70 -0.93 13.39
CA GLY A 517 7.43 -0.25 12.31
C GLY A 517 8.37 0.85 12.84
N TYR A 518 7.91 1.66 13.80
CA TYR A 518 8.73 2.67 14.46
C TYR A 518 9.87 2.05 15.27
N LEU A 519 9.60 0.98 16.02
CA LEU A 519 10.63 0.23 16.75
C LEU A 519 11.71 -0.29 15.80
N LEU A 520 11.31 -0.99 14.75
CA LEU A 520 12.23 -1.59 13.77
C LEU A 520 13.15 -0.53 13.17
N MET A 521 12.61 0.62 12.74
CA MET A 521 13.43 1.69 12.17
C MET A 521 14.41 2.30 13.19
N ASN A 522 14.05 2.36 14.47
CA ASN A 522 14.99 2.79 15.50
C ASN A 522 16.10 1.77 15.76
N LEU A 523 15.76 0.47 15.81
CA LEU A 523 16.74 -0.61 16.00
C LEU A 523 17.75 -0.64 14.85
N VAL A 524 17.28 -0.61 13.59
CA VAL A 524 18.15 -0.61 12.41
C VAL A 524 19.02 0.65 12.36
N ALA A 525 18.45 1.83 12.69
CA ALA A 525 19.24 3.07 12.73
C ALA A 525 20.33 3.04 13.81
N ALA A 526 20.03 2.50 15.00
CA ALA A 526 21.02 2.33 16.07
C ALA A 526 22.16 1.40 15.63
N GLN A 527 21.82 0.29 14.96
CA GLN A 527 22.80 -0.65 14.42
C GLN A 527 23.73 0.03 13.39
N ILE A 528 23.17 0.74 12.41
CA ILE A 528 23.97 1.45 11.39
C ILE A 528 24.90 2.48 12.04
N ARG A 529 24.42 3.29 12.99
CA ARG A 529 25.28 4.26 13.69
C ARG A 529 26.41 3.59 14.46
N SER A 530 26.15 2.45 15.10
CA SER A 530 27.19 1.69 15.78
C SER A 530 28.28 1.26 14.80
N MET A 531 27.87 0.74 13.64
CA MET A 531 28.79 0.21 12.64
C MET A 531 29.63 1.30 11.97
N MET A 532 29.10 2.52 11.86
CA MET A 532 29.87 3.68 11.39
C MET A 532 30.99 4.13 12.34
N GLY A 533 31.21 3.43 13.47
CA GLY A 533 32.15 3.85 14.50
C GLY A 533 31.71 5.12 15.23
N LEU A 534 30.43 5.52 15.06
CA LEU A 534 29.85 6.66 15.79
C LEU A 534 29.54 6.30 17.25
N MET A 535 29.67 5.02 17.63
CA MET A 535 29.41 4.52 18.99
C MET A 535 30.38 3.38 19.35
N LYS A 536 30.68 3.20 20.64
CA LYS A 536 31.47 2.07 21.14
C LYS A 536 30.62 0.79 21.18
N LYS A 537 31.24 -0.40 21.07
CA LYS A 537 30.51 -1.70 21.14
C LYS A 537 29.68 -1.86 22.43
N ASP A 538 30.15 -1.30 23.54
CA ASP A 538 29.46 -1.33 24.84
C ASP A 538 28.24 -0.38 24.89
N GLU A 539 28.16 0.61 23.99
CA GLU A 539 27.07 1.60 23.90
C GLU A 539 25.90 1.09 23.04
N VAL A 540 26.11 0.05 22.22
CA VAL A 540 25.10 -0.53 21.32
C VAL A 540 23.92 -1.09 22.10
N ALA A 541 24.20 -1.85 23.16
CA ALA A 541 23.17 -2.36 24.06
C ALA A 541 22.35 -1.21 24.69
N GLY A 542 23.01 -0.10 25.03
CA GLY A 542 22.37 1.10 25.55
C GLY A 542 21.43 1.78 24.55
N GLU A 543 21.84 1.92 23.28
CA GLU A 543 20.96 2.47 22.24
C GLU A 543 19.80 1.54 21.87
N LEU A 544 19.99 0.23 21.93
CA LEU A 544 18.89 -0.73 21.72
C LEU A 544 17.84 -0.58 22.83
N ILE A 545 18.27 -0.44 24.09
CA ILE A 545 17.37 -0.13 25.20
C ILE A 545 16.69 1.23 24.98
N LYS A 546 17.40 2.25 24.48
CA LYS A 546 16.80 3.55 24.13
C LYS A 546 15.80 3.45 22.98
N ALA A 547 16.01 2.58 21.99
CA ALA A 547 15.08 2.37 20.90
C ALA A 547 13.74 1.81 21.42
N VAL A 548 13.79 0.84 22.35
CA VAL A 548 12.61 0.28 23.02
C VAL A 548 11.93 1.33 23.91
N LYS A 549 12.69 2.03 24.77
CA LYS A 549 12.16 3.14 25.58
C LYS A 549 11.58 4.27 24.73
N GLY A 550 12.13 4.52 23.56
CA GLY A 550 11.62 5.51 22.61
C GLY A 550 10.21 5.20 22.12
N VAL A 551 9.81 3.92 22.07
CA VAL A 551 8.42 3.53 21.79
C VAL A 551 7.51 3.98 22.94
N GLU A 552 7.93 3.73 24.19
CA GLU A 552 7.18 4.16 25.38
C GLU A 552 7.10 5.69 25.48
N GLU A 553 8.18 6.42 25.20
CA GLU A 553 8.20 7.87 25.31
C GLU A 553 7.44 8.59 24.19
N LYS A 554 7.37 8.01 22.99
CA LYS A 554 6.82 8.68 21.80
C LYS A 554 5.51 8.09 21.30
N CYS A 555 5.36 6.77 21.28
CA CYS A 555 4.18 6.11 20.71
C CYS A 555 3.08 5.92 21.75
N LEU A 556 3.44 5.52 22.98
CA LEU A 556 2.45 5.25 24.02
C LEU A 556 1.53 6.45 24.31
N PRO A 557 2.02 7.70 24.48
CA PRO A 557 1.12 8.84 24.73
C PRO A 557 0.18 9.15 23.56
N ILE A 558 0.58 8.78 22.33
CA ILE A 558 -0.27 8.94 21.15
C ILE A 558 -1.41 7.91 21.21
N LEU A 559 -1.10 6.64 21.53
CA LEU A 559 -2.11 5.59 21.66
C LEU A 559 -3.05 5.83 22.84
N GLU A 560 -2.55 6.35 23.96
CA GLU A 560 -3.37 6.72 25.11
C GLU A 560 -4.40 7.78 24.73
N ARG A 561 -3.96 8.85 24.05
CA ARG A 561 -4.89 9.87 23.52
C ARG A 561 -5.92 9.28 22.56
N MET A 562 -5.50 8.42 21.64
CA MET A 562 -6.43 7.76 20.71
C MET A 562 -7.43 6.87 21.43
N ALA A 563 -7.02 6.20 22.51
CA ALA A 563 -7.89 5.38 23.33
C ALA A 563 -8.91 6.24 24.09
N GLU A 564 -8.50 7.37 24.66
CA GLU A 564 -9.40 8.36 25.29
C GLU A 564 -10.43 8.91 24.28
N GLU A 565 -9.99 9.26 23.06
CA GLU A 565 -10.87 9.74 21.98
C GLU A 565 -11.97 8.74 21.61
N VAL A 566 -11.71 7.43 21.77
CA VAL A 566 -12.69 6.36 21.53
C VAL A 566 -13.36 5.86 22.82
N GLY A 567 -13.20 6.58 23.94
CA GLY A 567 -13.96 6.40 25.18
C GLY A 567 -13.30 5.52 26.25
N MET A 568 -11.99 5.32 26.21
CA MET A 568 -11.25 4.62 27.28
C MET A 568 -11.02 5.52 28.50
N ASP A 569 -11.16 4.95 29.71
CA ASP A 569 -10.62 5.58 30.92
C ASP A 569 -9.18 5.11 31.14
N VAL A 570 -8.25 5.81 30.48
CA VAL A 570 -6.81 5.49 30.56
C VAL A 570 -6.25 5.80 31.95
N ALA A 571 -6.76 6.83 32.63
CA ALA A 571 -6.33 7.21 33.98
C ALA A 571 -6.66 6.14 35.03
N GLY A 572 -7.75 5.38 34.81
CA GLY A 572 -8.15 4.25 35.65
C GLY A 572 -7.49 2.90 35.31
N ALA A 573 -6.65 2.81 34.26
CA ALA A 573 -6.01 1.57 33.82
C ALA A 573 -4.48 1.66 33.84
N GLU A 574 -3.89 1.45 35.02
CA GLU A 574 -2.45 1.53 35.21
C GLU A 574 -1.73 0.26 34.73
N THR A 575 -2.36 -0.91 34.83
CA THR A 575 -1.78 -2.20 34.43
C THR A 575 -2.33 -2.73 33.11
N ILE A 576 -1.60 -3.67 32.48
CA ILE A 576 -2.08 -4.37 31.28
C ILE A 576 -3.38 -5.11 31.59
N ASP A 577 -3.53 -5.69 32.78
CA ASP A 577 -4.75 -6.40 33.19
C ASP A 577 -5.94 -5.46 33.31
N ASP A 578 -5.74 -4.23 33.80
CA ASP A 578 -6.80 -3.21 33.83
C ASP A 578 -7.25 -2.83 32.41
N LEU A 579 -6.30 -2.66 31.47
CA LEU A 579 -6.59 -2.38 30.06
C LEU A 579 -7.36 -3.53 29.42
N LEU A 580 -6.97 -4.78 29.70
CA LEU A 580 -7.65 -5.97 29.21
C LEU A 580 -9.06 -6.10 29.80
N GLY A 581 -9.26 -5.74 31.06
CA GLY A 581 -10.57 -5.72 31.72
C GLY A 581 -11.55 -4.70 31.14
N GLN A 582 -11.05 -3.65 30.48
CA GLN A 582 -11.88 -2.66 29.78
C GLN A 582 -12.19 -3.04 28.32
N LEU A 583 -11.59 -4.10 27.78
CA LEU A 583 -11.91 -4.55 26.43
C LEU A 583 -13.40 -4.91 26.36
N PRO A 584 -14.11 -4.51 25.29
CA PRO A 584 -15.46 -5.01 25.05
C PRO A 584 -15.48 -6.55 25.12
N GLU A 585 -16.53 -7.12 25.72
CA GLU A 585 -16.82 -8.57 25.68
C GLU A 585 -16.55 -9.12 24.26
N PRO A 586 -16.05 -10.36 24.11
CA PRO A 586 -15.55 -10.85 22.84
C PRO A 586 -16.70 -11.00 21.84
N MET A 587 -17.03 -9.89 21.16
CA MET A 587 -17.43 -9.96 19.77
C MET A 587 -16.28 -10.69 19.11
N GLU A 588 -16.56 -11.80 18.43
CA GLU A 588 -15.58 -12.49 17.59
C GLU A 588 -14.96 -11.42 16.69
N LEU A 589 -13.84 -10.85 17.14
CA LEU A 589 -13.00 -9.96 16.38
C LEU A 589 -12.56 -10.87 15.26
N TRP A 590 -13.27 -10.79 14.13
CA TRP A 590 -12.87 -11.46 12.91
C TRP A 590 -11.37 -11.21 12.80
N GLN A 591 -10.59 -12.28 12.93
CA GLN A 591 -9.12 -12.31 13.01
C GLN A 591 -8.47 -11.89 11.68
N GLY A 592 -9.17 -11.04 10.94
CA GLY A 592 -8.91 -10.63 9.60
C GLY A 592 -8.28 -9.25 9.49
N MET A 593 -8.04 -8.54 10.59
CA MET A 593 -7.20 -7.36 10.52
C MET A 593 -5.83 -7.81 10.01
N GLU A 594 -5.52 -7.40 8.78
CA GLU A 594 -4.19 -7.43 8.18
C GLU A 594 -3.26 -6.52 8.97
N ASP A 595 -3.08 -6.84 10.26
CA ASP A 595 -1.93 -6.42 10.99
C ASP A 595 -0.75 -7.10 10.33
N TRP A 596 0.19 -6.23 9.94
CA TRP A 596 1.57 -6.48 9.59
C TRP A 596 2.01 -7.89 9.97
N VAL A 597 2.80 -8.51 9.11
CA VAL A 597 3.42 -9.86 9.21
C VAL A 597 3.97 -10.24 10.60
N PHE A 598 4.06 -9.31 11.54
CA PHE A 598 4.39 -9.50 12.94
C PHE A 598 3.21 -9.94 13.83
N ASN A 599 3.32 -11.16 14.38
CA ASN A 599 2.35 -11.82 15.25
C ASN A 599 1.59 -10.94 16.27
N ASP A 600 0.25 -11.02 16.25
CA ASP A 600 -0.65 -10.47 17.28
C ASP A 600 -0.84 -11.40 18.49
N ASP A 601 -0.36 -12.62 18.44
CA ASP A 601 -0.50 -13.63 19.49
C ASP A 601 0.78 -13.70 20.33
N MET A 602 0.97 -12.74 21.24
CA MET A 602 1.72 -13.03 22.48
C MET A 602 0.64 -13.38 23.48
N LYS A 603 0.60 -14.65 23.92
CA LYS A 603 -0.19 -15.04 25.07
C LYS A 603 0.54 -14.53 26.31
N SER A 604 -0.18 -14.02 27.29
CA SER A 604 0.36 -13.55 28.58
C SER A 604 1.05 -14.65 29.41
N GLY A 605 1.15 -15.89 28.90
CA GLY A 605 1.76 -17.04 29.55
C GLY A 605 3.23 -17.29 29.24
N ASP A 606 3.86 -16.57 28.29
CA ASP A 606 5.26 -16.82 27.89
C ASP A 606 6.30 -16.17 28.84
N PHE A 607 5.89 -15.68 30.01
CA PHE A 607 6.74 -15.04 31.03
C PHE A 607 7.12 -15.95 32.22
N MET A 608 6.94 -17.26 32.11
CA MET A 608 7.57 -18.22 33.04
C MET A 608 8.16 -19.38 32.26
N PHE A 609 9.45 -19.32 31.97
CA PHE A 609 10.50 -20.15 32.58
C PHE A 609 11.88 -19.77 32.03
#